data_AF-A0A520PCW0-F1
#
_entry.id   AF-A0A520PCW0-F1
#
_cell.length_a   1.000
_cell.length_b   1.000
_cell.length_c   1.000
_cell.angle_alpha   90.00
_cell.angle_beta   90.00
_cell.angle_gamma   90.00
#
_symmetry.space_group_name_H-M   'P 1'
#
loop_
_entity.id
_entity.type
_entity.pdbx_description
1 polymer ?
#
loop_
_entity_poly.entity_id
_entity_poly.type
_entity_poly.pdbx_seq_one_letter_code
_entity_poly.pdbx_strand_id
1 'polypeptide(L)'
;MKKILSALIGFGLLASPAFAQKIPVEGWFKGTNTKVGEMWRDSGRRKHFVSAKSTGEITLYGEGFGFKGKAESDWGLAMLDDYGNGRIVTKETWTAEKDSTVQFRGHASCELTSASTTCVMWFKGYNQYEGKILELTFNEKDAAENEKDENPNLYMLEGIVMDEPSTE
;
A
#
# COMPACT_ATOMS: atom_id res chain seq x y z
N MET A 1 34.90 45.74 -21.31
CA MET A 1 34.38 45.06 -20.10
C MET A 1 32.92 44.64 -20.31
N LYS A 2 32.64 43.51 -21.00
CA LYS A 2 31.26 43.01 -21.24
C LYS A 2 31.18 41.49 -21.48
N LYS A 3 32.13 40.69 -20.97
CA LYS A 3 32.20 39.25 -21.28
C LYS A 3 32.30 38.30 -20.08
N ILE A 4 32.16 38.79 -18.85
CA ILE A 4 32.37 37.95 -17.65
C ILE A 4 31.07 37.62 -16.90
N LEU A 5 29.95 38.32 -17.17
CA LEU A 5 28.69 38.08 -16.44
C LEU A 5 27.89 36.85 -16.92
N SER A 6 28.15 36.33 -18.12
CA SER A 6 27.35 35.22 -18.68
C SER A 6 27.75 33.84 -18.17
N ALA A 7 28.89 33.71 -17.48
CA ALA A 7 29.38 32.43 -16.98
C ALA A 7 28.79 32.03 -15.61
N LEU A 8 28.21 32.98 -14.86
CA LEU A 8 27.65 32.71 -13.52
C LEU A 8 26.18 32.21 -13.54
N ILE A 9 25.47 32.37 -14.66
CA ILE A 9 24.08 31.91 -14.77
C ILE A 9 24.01 30.45 -15.26
N GLY A 10 25.06 29.95 -15.93
CA GLY A 10 25.10 28.58 -16.47
C GLY A 10 25.44 27.48 -15.46
N PHE A 11 25.94 27.83 -14.27
CA PHE A 11 26.36 26.85 -13.26
C PHE A 11 25.33 26.61 -12.14
N GLY A 12 24.22 27.35 -12.12
CA GLY A 12 23.17 27.21 -11.10
C GLY A 12 22.12 26.13 -11.41
N LEU A 13 22.18 25.46 -12.56
CA LEU A 13 21.16 24.51 -13.03
C LEU A 13 21.55 23.03 -12.88
N LEU A 14 22.72 22.71 -12.32
CA LEU A 14 23.28 21.35 -12.35
C LEU A 14 23.46 20.67 -10.99
N ALA A 15 22.72 21.10 -9.98
CA ALA A 15 22.60 20.33 -8.74
C ALA A 15 21.29 20.65 -8.04
N SER A 16 20.15 20.36 -8.69
CA SER A 16 19.04 19.85 -7.89
C SER A 16 19.58 18.57 -7.27
N PRO A 17 19.68 18.48 -5.93
CA PRO A 17 20.01 17.20 -5.32
C PRO A 17 19.02 16.18 -5.88
N ALA A 18 19.53 15.07 -6.41
CA ALA A 18 18.74 13.93 -6.85
C ALA A 18 18.13 13.24 -5.62
N PHE A 19 17.34 13.99 -4.84
CA PHE A 19 16.44 13.40 -3.88
C PHE A 19 15.37 12.69 -4.71
N ALA A 20 15.28 11.37 -4.53
CA ALA A 20 14.17 10.56 -5.03
C ALA A 20 12.87 11.34 -4.83
N GLN A 21 12.16 11.63 -5.91
CA GLN A 21 10.97 12.46 -5.85
C GLN A 21 9.93 11.73 -5.00
N LYS A 22 9.69 12.21 -3.78
CA LYS A 22 8.65 11.67 -2.88
C LYS A 22 7.36 12.41 -3.15
N ILE A 23 6.37 11.69 -3.68
CA ILE A 23 5.03 12.21 -3.93
C ILE A 23 4.12 11.65 -2.84
N PRO A 24 3.56 12.49 -1.94
CA PRO A 24 2.54 12.06 -1.01
C PRO A 24 1.33 11.52 -1.77
N VAL A 25 0.79 10.41 -1.30
CA VAL A 25 -0.39 9.78 -1.88
C VAL A 25 -1.38 9.40 -0.79
N GLU A 26 -2.65 9.53 -1.12
CA GLU A 26 -3.78 9.15 -0.28
C GLU A 26 -4.76 8.31 -1.09
N GLY A 27 -5.64 7.59 -0.40
CA GLY A 27 -6.64 6.79 -1.09
C GLY A 27 -7.40 5.84 -0.19
N TRP A 28 -7.96 4.82 -0.83
CA TRP A 28 -8.91 3.91 -0.21
C TRP A 28 -8.70 2.48 -0.68
N PHE A 29 -8.76 1.55 0.26
CA PHE A 29 -8.89 0.13 0.00
C PHE A 29 -10.28 -0.33 0.43
N LYS A 30 -10.99 -1.03 -0.45
CA LYS A 30 -12.29 -1.64 -0.15
C LYS A 30 -12.18 -3.16 -0.28
N GLY A 31 -12.27 -3.88 0.82
CA GLY A 31 -12.34 -5.34 0.82
C GLY A 31 -13.63 -5.84 0.17
N THR A 32 -13.51 -6.74 -0.81
CA THR A 32 -14.67 -7.27 -1.55
C THR A 32 -14.96 -8.73 -1.25
N ASN A 33 -13.94 -9.54 -0.97
CA ASN A 33 -14.11 -10.95 -0.68
C ASN A 33 -12.93 -11.49 0.14
N THR A 34 -13.20 -12.48 0.98
CA THR A 34 -12.17 -13.28 1.66
C THR A 34 -12.53 -14.75 1.56
N LYS A 35 -11.58 -15.56 1.10
CA LYS A 35 -11.69 -17.01 1.03
C LYS A 35 -10.69 -17.63 1.99
N VAL A 36 -11.21 -18.32 2.99
CA VAL A 36 -10.41 -19.11 3.94
C VAL A 36 -10.42 -20.56 3.49
N GLY A 37 -9.24 -21.15 3.39
CA GLY A 37 -9.04 -22.57 3.15
C GLY A 37 -8.80 -23.30 4.47
N GLU A 38 -7.68 -24.00 4.56
CA GLU A 38 -7.30 -24.74 5.77
C GLU A 38 -6.93 -23.81 6.93
N MET A 39 -7.43 -24.15 8.12
CA MET A 39 -7.07 -23.49 9.37
C MET A 39 -6.96 -24.50 10.53
N TRP A 40 -6.11 -24.19 11.50
CA TRP A 40 -5.94 -24.98 12.73
C TRP A 40 -5.85 -24.06 13.96
N ARG A 41 -5.85 -24.65 15.16
CA ARG A 41 -5.74 -23.91 16.42
C ARG A 41 -4.53 -24.36 17.23
N ASP A 42 -3.79 -23.40 17.77
CA ASP A 42 -2.69 -23.68 18.68
C ASP A 42 -3.15 -23.93 20.13
N SER A 43 -2.21 -24.22 21.02
CA SER A 43 -2.47 -24.44 22.45
C SER A 43 -3.05 -23.22 23.17
N GLY A 44 -2.86 -22.01 22.63
CA GLY A 44 -3.46 -20.77 23.08
C GLY A 44 -4.82 -20.48 22.44
N ARG A 45 -5.38 -21.43 21.67
CA ARG A 45 -6.64 -21.34 20.91
C ARG A 45 -6.64 -20.30 19.79
N ARG A 46 -5.49 -19.74 19.41
CA ARG A 46 -5.43 -18.83 18.25
C ARG A 46 -5.63 -19.65 16.97
N LYS A 47 -6.39 -19.09 16.04
CA LYS A 47 -6.63 -19.60 14.69
C LYS A 47 -5.43 -19.27 13.83
N HIS A 48 -4.85 -20.28 13.21
CA HIS A 48 -3.77 -20.18 12.23
C HIS A 48 -4.35 -20.52 10.86
N PHE A 49 -4.19 -19.64 9.88
CA PHE A 49 -4.68 -19.86 8.52
C PHE A 49 -3.52 -20.34 7.65
N VAL A 50 -3.64 -21.55 7.10
CA VAL A 50 -2.65 -22.15 6.19
C VAL A 50 -2.84 -21.61 4.78
N SER A 51 -4.09 -21.35 4.40
CA SER A 51 -4.43 -20.69 3.14
C SER A 51 -5.59 -19.73 3.37
N ALA A 52 -5.36 -18.46 3.08
CA ALA A 52 -6.40 -17.46 3.02
C ALA A 52 -6.05 -16.45 1.93
N LYS A 53 -7.05 -16.04 1.16
CA LYS A 53 -6.90 -15.05 0.10
C LYS A 53 -8.00 -14.01 0.22
N SER A 54 -7.64 -12.75 0.06
CA SER A 54 -8.60 -11.65 0.00
C SER A 54 -8.47 -10.89 -1.30
N THR A 55 -9.58 -10.31 -1.75
CA THR A 55 -9.63 -9.39 -2.88
C THR A 55 -10.19 -8.06 -2.44
N GLY A 56 -9.74 -6.99 -3.09
CA GLY A 56 -10.21 -5.64 -2.82
C GLY A 56 -10.15 -4.73 -4.05
N GLU A 57 -10.77 -3.57 -3.92
CA GLU A 57 -10.64 -2.47 -4.86
C GLU A 57 -9.74 -1.41 -4.23
N ILE A 58 -8.85 -0.84 -5.03
CA ILE A 58 -7.84 0.12 -4.58
C ILE A 58 -7.93 1.38 -5.42
N THR A 59 -7.91 2.53 -4.76
CA THR A 59 -7.72 3.84 -5.40
C THR A 59 -6.66 4.62 -4.63
N LEU A 60 -5.71 5.22 -5.33
CA LEU A 60 -4.71 6.14 -4.81
C LEU A 60 -4.58 7.35 -5.71
N TYR A 61 -4.30 8.50 -5.11
CA TYR A 61 -4.11 9.76 -5.80
C TYR A 61 -3.07 10.61 -5.06
N GLY A 62 -2.34 11.42 -5.83
CA GLY A 62 -1.36 12.39 -5.38
C GLY A 62 -1.04 13.39 -6.49
N GLU A 63 -0.14 14.33 -6.24
CA GLU A 63 0.24 15.31 -7.26
C GLU A 63 0.86 14.61 -8.49
N GLY A 64 0.16 14.65 -9.63
CA GLY A 64 0.61 13.98 -10.86
C GLY A 64 0.60 12.45 -10.80
N PHE A 65 0.06 11.85 -9.74
CA PHE A 65 -0.03 10.40 -9.54
C PHE A 65 -1.48 9.96 -9.35
N GLY A 66 -1.86 8.88 -10.02
CA GLY A 66 -3.16 8.26 -9.83
C GLY A 66 -3.10 6.77 -10.16
N PHE A 67 -3.66 5.96 -9.29
CA PHE A 67 -3.78 4.52 -9.47
C PHE A 67 -5.19 4.07 -9.06
N LYS A 68 -5.85 3.30 -9.93
CA LYS A 68 -7.12 2.64 -9.61
C LYS A 68 -7.07 1.22 -10.13
N GLY A 69 -7.42 0.26 -9.29
CA GLY A 69 -7.20 -1.15 -9.61
C GLY A 69 -7.88 -2.12 -8.68
N LYS A 70 -7.52 -3.40 -8.86
CA LYS A 70 -7.92 -4.51 -8.01
C LYS A 70 -6.71 -5.00 -7.23
N ALA A 71 -6.93 -5.32 -5.97
CA ALA A 71 -5.94 -5.92 -5.09
C ALA A 71 -6.26 -7.40 -4.87
N GLU A 72 -5.23 -8.24 -4.95
CA GLU A 72 -5.27 -9.64 -4.54
C GLU A 72 -4.22 -9.84 -3.46
N SER A 73 -4.64 -10.34 -2.30
CA SER A 73 -3.75 -10.58 -1.15
C SER A 73 -3.76 -12.07 -0.80
N ASP A 74 -2.58 -12.65 -0.70
CA ASP A 74 -2.34 -14.02 -0.24
C ASP A 74 -1.76 -13.98 1.17
N TRP A 75 -2.43 -14.59 2.15
CA TRP A 75 -2.07 -14.48 3.56
C TRP A 75 -0.96 -15.47 3.87
N GLY A 76 0.29 -14.99 3.89
CA GLY A 76 1.48 -15.80 4.16
C GLY A 76 1.67 -16.17 5.63
N LEU A 77 1.19 -15.31 6.54
CA LEU A 77 1.11 -15.58 7.97
C LEU A 77 -0.16 -14.93 8.51
N ALA A 78 -1.11 -15.69 9.03
CA ALA A 78 -2.29 -15.13 9.67
C ALA A 78 -2.61 -15.91 10.96
N MET A 79 -2.58 -15.19 12.08
CA MET A 79 -2.83 -15.74 13.41
C MET A 79 -3.79 -14.82 14.15
N LEU A 80 -5.01 -15.30 14.41
CA LEU A 80 -6.06 -14.50 15.04
C LEU A 80 -6.69 -15.23 16.22
N ASP A 81 -7.03 -14.52 17.30
CA ASP A 81 -7.87 -15.07 18.35
C ASP A 81 -9.37 -15.12 17.95
N ASP A 82 -10.23 -15.55 18.86
CA ASP A 82 -11.67 -15.62 18.62
C ASP A 82 -12.35 -14.25 18.49
N TYR A 83 -11.70 -13.19 18.95
CA TYR A 83 -12.15 -11.80 18.84
C TYR A 83 -11.60 -11.08 17.60
N GLY A 84 -10.77 -11.77 16.80
CA GLY A 84 -10.15 -11.19 15.61
C GLY A 84 -8.87 -10.42 15.87
N ASN A 85 -8.34 -10.45 17.11
CA ASN A 85 -7.05 -9.84 17.41
C ASN A 85 -5.91 -10.70 16.89
N GLY A 86 -4.86 -10.08 16.39
CA GLY A 86 -3.63 -10.76 16.04
C GLY A 86 -2.93 -10.12 14.86
N ARG A 87 -2.26 -10.94 14.05
CA ARG A 87 -1.40 -10.45 12.97
C ARG A 87 -1.70 -11.15 11.65
N ILE A 88 -1.71 -10.38 10.57
CA ILE A 88 -1.77 -10.88 9.20
C ILE A 88 -0.59 -10.28 8.42
N VAL A 89 0.18 -11.12 7.74
CA VAL A 89 1.19 -10.72 6.76
C VAL A 89 0.74 -11.26 5.41
N THR A 90 0.59 -10.36 4.45
CA THR A 90 0.12 -10.69 3.11
C THR A 90 1.20 -10.46 2.07
N LYS A 91 1.17 -11.27 1.02
CA LYS A 91 1.75 -10.92 -0.28
C LYS A 91 0.64 -10.34 -1.13
N GLU A 92 0.89 -9.20 -1.74
CA GLU A 92 -0.12 -8.44 -2.47
C GLU A 92 0.25 -8.22 -3.92
N THR A 93 -0.76 -8.24 -4.79
CA THR A 93 -0.67 -7.84 -6.19
C THR A 93 -1.82 -6.91 -6.50
N TRP A 94 -1.49 -5.66 -6.83
CA TRP A 94 -2.43 -4.64 -7.24
C TRP A 94 -2.30 -4.44 -8.73
N THR A 95 -3.40 -4.59 -9.46
CA THR A 95 -3.44 -4.52 -10.92
C THR A 95 -4.34 -3.38 -11.35
N ALA A 96 -3.84 -2.50 -12.23
CA ALA A 96 -4.63 -1.37 -12.70
C ALA A 96 -5.88 -1.82 -13.46
N GLU A 97 -6.98 -1.09 -13.31
CA GLU A 97 -8.28 -1.44 -13.90
C GLU A 97 -8.25 -1.40 -15.44
N LYS A 98 -7.46 -0.48 -16.00
CA LYS A 98 -7.40 -0.22 -17.44
C LYS A 98 -6.33 -1.02 -18.18
N ASP A 99 -5.33 -1.54 -17.47
CA ASP A 99 -4.21 -2.27 -18.04
C ASP A 99 -3.66 -3.29 -17.05
N SER A 100 -3.76 -4.58 -17.37
CA SER A 100 -3.33 -5.67 -16.49
C SER A 100 -1.81 -5.80 -16.35
N THR A 101 -1.05 -5.15 -17.24
CA THR A 101 0.42 -5.15 -17.18
C THR A 101 0.97 -4.09 -16.22
N VAL A 102 0.14 -3.10 -15.85
CA VAL A 102 0.47 -2.07 -14.87
C VAL A 102 0.13 -2.56 -13.48
N GLN A 103 1.15 -2.73 -12.64
CA GLN A 103 0.99 -3.38 -11.34
C GLN A 103 1.85 -2.77 -10.25
N PHE A 104 1.40 -2.93 -9.01
CA PHE A 104 2.23 -2.87 -7.81
C PHE A 104 2.22 -4.25 -7.16
N ARG A 105 3.39 -4.78 -6.78
CA ARG A 105 3.49 -6.05 -6.06
C ARG A 105 4.35 -5.89 -4.83
N GLY A 106 3.96 -6.54 -3.75
CA GLY A 106 4.58 -6.25 -2.47
C GLY A 106 4.03 -7.07 -1.32
N HIS A 107 4.13 -6.49 -0.13
CA HIS A 107 3.69 -7.13 1.10
C HIS A 107 3.02 -6.11 2.02
N ALA A 108 2.10 -6.59 2.84
CA ALA A 108 1.57 -5.82 3.96
C ALA A 108 1.72 -6.61 5.25
N SER A 109 1.88 -5.89 6.35
CA SER A 109 1.86 -6.43 7.70
C SER A 109 0.83 -5.67 8.50
N CYS A 110 -0.24 -6.34 8.86
CA CYS A 110 -1.36 -5.83 9.62
C CYS A 110 -1.34 -6.36 11.05
N GLU A 111 -1.51 -5.47 12.01
CA GLU A 111 -1.90 -5.78 13.38
C GLU A 111 -3.40 -5.48 13.50
N LEU A 112 -4.13 -6.45 14.02
CA LEU A 112 -5.57 -6.38 14.20
C LEU A 112 -5.85 -6.39 15.70
N THR A 113 -6.68 -5.44 16.12
CA THR A 113 -7.31 -5.43 17.42
C THR A 113 -8.82 -5.41 17.22
N SER A 114 -9.59 -5.79 18.24
CA SER A 114 -11.06 -5.88 18.19
C SER A 114 -11.75 -4.55 17.89
N ALA A 115 -10.99 -3.45 17.79
CA ALA A 115 -11.47 -2.11 17.51
C ALA A 115 -10.73 -1.41 16.36
N SER A 116 -9.65 -1.99 15.82
CA SER A 116 -8.89 -1.34 14.74
C SER A 116 -7.98 -2.30 13.98
N THR A 117 -7.82 -2.00 12.69
CA THR A 117 -6.81 -2.59 11.83
C THR A 117 -5.81 -1.53 11.42
N THR A 118 -4.52 -1.81 11.67
CA THR A 118 -3.41 -0.98 11.21
C THR A 118 -2.43 -1.84 10.43
N CYS A 119 -2.10 -1.44 9.20
CA CYS A 119 -1.06 -2.09 8.43
C CYS A 119 0.00 -1.12 7.94
N VAL A 120 1.20 -1.66 7.75
CA VAL A 120 2.24 -1.04 6.93
C VAL A 120 2.40 -1.88 5.67
N MET A 121 2.52 -1.22 4.53
CA MET A 121 2.56 -1.85 3.21
C MET A 121 3.73 -1.32 2.39
N TRP A 122 4.37 -2.20 1.63
CA TRP A 122 5.49 -1.88 0.77
C TRP A 122 5.33 -2.56 -0.58
N PHE A 123 5.39 -1.79 -1.65
CA PHE A 123 5.25 -2.29 -3.01
C PHE A 123 6.32 -1.79 -3.94
N LYS A 124 6.62 -2.63 -4.93
CA LYS A 124 7.38 -2.28 -6.13
C LYS A 124 6.43 -2.08 -7.30
N GLY A 125 6.66 -1.04 -8.09
CA GLY A 125 5.94 -0.75 -9.32
C GLY A 125 6.48 -1.52 -10.52
N TYR A 126 5.59 -1.80 -11.47
CA TYR A 126 5.87 -2.52 -12.71
C TYR A 126 5.27 -1.78 -13.91
N ASN A 127 5.87 -1.96 -15.10
CA ASN A 127 5.52 -1.27 -16.34
C ASN A 127 5.64 0.26 -16.19
N GLN A 128 4.55 1.03 -16.29
CA GLN A 128 4.61 2.50 -16.21
C GLN A 128 5.14 3.03 -14.86
N TYR A 129 5.20 2.16 -13.83
CA TYR A 129 5.77 2.46 -12.52
C TYR A 129 7.08 1.71 -12.25
N GLU A 130 7.75 1.19 -13.29
CA GLU A 130 9.06 0.56 -13.14
C GLU A 130 10.07 1.54 -12.52
N GLY A 131 10.85 1.04 -11.55
CA GLY A 131 11.77 1.85 -10.74
C GLY A 131 11.10 2.69 -9.65
N LYS A 132 9.77 2.59 -9.47
CA LYS A 132 9.06 3.21 -8.34
C LYS A 132 8.78 2.21 -7.23
N ILE A 133 8.77 2.72 -6.00
CA ILE A 133 8.26 2.03 -4.82
C ILE A 133 7.13 2.83 -4.19
N LEU A 134 6.29 2.14 -3.44
CA LEU A 134 5.15 2.69 -2.73
C LEU A 134 5.19 2.18 -1.29
N GLU A 135 5.19 3.10 -0.34
CA GLU A 135 5.14 2.82 1.10
C GLU A 135 3.88 3.44 1.67
N LEU A 136 3.02 2.63 2.29
CA LEU A 136 1.70 3.05 2.76
C LEU A 136 1.43 2.60 4.18
N THR A 137 0.59 3.37 4.86
CA THR A 137 -0.18 2.94 6.01
C THR A 137 -1.61 2.67 5.59
N PHE A 138 -2.18 1.61 6.15
CA PHE A 138 -3.56 1.20 5.99
C PHE A 138 -4.23 1.33 7.35
N ASN A 139 -5.25 2.18 7.45
CA ASN A 139 -5.94 2.43 8.71
C ASN A 139 -7.46 2.33 8.50
N GLU A 140 -8.16 1.80 9.50
CA GLU A 140 -9.61 1.97 9.57
C GLU A 140 -9.95 3.45 9.67
N LYS A 141 -11.00 3.87 8.95
CA LYS A 141 -11.50 5.23 9.07
C LYS A 141 -12.33 5.31 10.35
N ASP A 142 -11.89 6.11 11.32
CA ASP A 142 -12.63 6.40 12.58
C ASP A 142 -14.10 6.84 12.36
N ALA A 143 -14.48 7.21 11.14
CA ALA A 143 -15.84 7.61 10.79
C ALA A 143 -16.87 6.46 10.69
N ALA A 144 -16.49 5.20 10.85
CA ALA A 144 -17.45 4.08 10.89
C ALA A 144 -18.43 4.16 12.09
N GLU A 145 -18.21 5.05 13.06
CA GLU A 145 -19.12 5.30 14.18
C GLU A 145 -20.27 6.26 13.84
N ASN A 146 -20.17 7.06 12.77
CA ASN A 146 -21.19 8.04 12.43
C ASN A 146 -21.74 7.80 11.02
N GLU A 147 -23.02 7.42 11.00
CA GLU A 147 -23.87 7.13 9.85
C GLU A 147 -23.88 5.67 9.42
N LYS A 148 -25.07 5.24 8.97
CA LYS A 148 -25.44 3.92 8.48
C LYS A 148 -24.56 3.49 7.29
N ASP A 149 -23.29 3.21 7.51
CA ASP A 149 -22.38 2.84 6.43
C ASP A 149 -22.56 1.35 6.11
N GLU A 150 -23.07 1.07 4.90
CA GLU A 150 -23.34 -0.30 4.42
C GLU A 150 -22.04 -1.04 4.01
N ASN A 151 -20.85 -0.45 4.20
CA ASN A 151 -19.57 -1.03 3.79
C ASN A 151 -18.57 -1.17 4.96
N PRO A 152 -18.65 -2.23 5.77
CA PRO A 152 -17.74 -2.47 6.91
C PRO A 152 -16.29 -2.84 6.52
N ASN A 153 -15.87 -2.64 5.27
CA ASN A 153 -14.57 -3.07 4.75
C ASN A 153 -13.82 -1.96 3.99
N LEU A 154 -14.03 -0.69 4.37
CA LEU A 154 -13.36 0.46 3.76
C LEU A 154 -12.23 0.98 4.66
N TYR A 155 -11.05 1.14 4.08
CA TYR A 155 -9.84 1.52 4.80
C TYR A 155 -9.15 2.68 4.08
N MET A 156 -8.58 3.59 4.87
CA MET A 156 -7.77 4.70 4.39
C MET A 156 -6.36 4.22 4.07
N LEU A 157 -5.82 4.73 2.97
CA LEU A 157 -4.43 4.56 2.60
C LEU A 157 -3.75 5.91 2.56
N GLU A 158 -2.59 6.00 3.18
CA GLU A 158 -1.78 7.22 3.22
C GLU A 158 -0.31 6.81 3.10
N GLY A 159 0.48 7.59 2.38
CA GLY A 159 1.91 7.34 2.30
C GLY A 159 2.59 8.06 1.16
N ILE A 160 3.58 7.39 0.56
CA ILE A 160 4.45 7.99 -0.46
C ILE A 160 4.69 7.04 -1.61
N VAL A 161 4.70 7.57 -2.83
CA VAL A 161 5.35 6.95 -3.99
C VAL A 161 6.67 7.66 -4.25
N MET A 162 7.73 6.90 -4.49
CA MET A 162 9.07 7.43 -4.72
C MET A 162 9.90 6.52 -5.63
N ASP A 163 11.06 7.01 -6.07
CA ASP A 163 12.03 6.17 -6.76
C ASP A 163 12.61 5.10 -5.83
N GLU A 164 12.81 3.90 -6.36
CA GLU A 164 13.53 2.83 -5.68
C GLU A 164 14.97 3.31 -5.36
N PRO A 165 15.43 3.22 -4.09
CA PRO A 165 16.78 3.65 -3.74
C PRO A 165 17.84 2.90 -4.53
N SER A 166 18.81 3.62 -5.11
CA SER A 166 19.99 3.00 -5.70
C SER A 166 20.92 2.49 -4.58
N THR A 167 21.61 1.37 -4.83
CA THR A 167 22.60 0.80 -3.92
C THR A 167 23.99 1.45 -4.06
N GLU A 168 24.05 2.74 -4.43
CA GLU A 168 25.34 3.45 -4.62
C GLU A 168 26.07 3.71 -3.30
#